data_AF-A0A7J0GDK2-F1
#
_entry.id   AF-A0A7J0GDK2-F1
#
_cell.length_a   1.000
_cell.length_b   1.000
_cell.length_c   1.000
_cell.angle_alpha   90.00
_cell.angle_beta   90.00
_cell.angle_gamma   90.00
#
_symmetry.space_group_name_H-M   'P 1'
#
loop_
_entity.id
_entity.type
_entity.pdbx_description
1 polymer ?
#
loop_
_entity_poly.entity_id
_entity_poly.type
_entity_poly.pdbx_seq_one_letter_code
_entity_poly.pdbx_strand_id
1 'polypeptide(L)'
;MEAVLRVSMGNFLFFGILALVMIGVKDQNDRRDSWQHGGWTVKFVIWLLLTILMFFMPNVVISIYGTLSTFGAGLFLLVQVLILLDATHSWNDSWVAKDEQKWYYALLAVSVACYIAAFAISGLLFIWFNPSGHDCGLNVFFLVMTMILAFSFGVIALHPKVNGSLLPASVISVYCAYVCYTGLSCEPRDYVCNGLHNKSAVSTSTLVLGMLTTVLSVLYSALRAGSSTTFLSPPSSPKASAVKKPLLDSEDVEEGKEKKEKEPRPVSYSYMFFHLIFALASMYSAMLLSGWSSSESADLIDVGWTSVWVRIGTEWVTAALYVWTLVAPLIMPDREF
;
A
#
# COMPACT_ATOMS: atom_id res chain seq x y z
N MET A 1 -16.26 -11.59 14.90
CA MET A 1 -15.15 -11.90 13.95
C MET A 1 -15.68 -12.55 12.68
N GLU A 2 -16.44 -13.65 12.77
CA GLU A 2 -16.95 -14.36 11.58
C GLU A 2 -17.77 -13.50 10.61
N ALA A 3 -18.62 -12.59 11.11
CA ALA A 3 -19.39 -11.68 10.25
C ALA A 3 -18.49 -10.76 9.40
N VAL A 4 -17.37 -10.29 9.95
CA VAL A 4 -16.40 -9.44 9.24
C VAL A 4 -15.71 -10.24 8.13
N LEU A 5 -15.29 -11.47 8.43
CA LEU A 5 -14.68 -12.36 7.44
C LEU A 5 -15.65 -12.72 6.32
N ARG A 6 -16.94 -12.97 6.63
CA ARG A 6 -17.98 -13.25 5.62
C ARG A 6 -18.18 -12.07 4.67
N VAL A 7 -18.30 -10.85 5.19
CA VAL A 7 -18.39 -9.63 4.35
C VAL A 7 -17.13 -9.45 3.50
N SER A 8 -15.95 -9.59 4.11
CA SER A 8 -14.68 -9.50 3.42
C SER A 8 -14.52 -10.54 2.31
N MET A 9 -14.98 -11.77 2.52
CA MET A 9 -14.96 -12.82 1.51
C MET A 9 -15.85 -12.47 0.31
N GLY A 10 -17.02 -11.86 0.55
CA GLY A 10 -17.90 -11.39 -0.52
C GLY A 10 -17.22 -10.32 -1.38
N ASN A 11 -16.58 -9.34 -0.73
CA ASN A 11 -15.77 -8.31 -1.39
C ASN A 11 -14.59 -8.92 -2.17
N PHE A 12 -13.83 -9.82 -1.54
CA PHE A 12 -12.68 -10.49 -2.17
C PHE A 12 -13.10 -11.26 -3.42
N LEU A 13 -14.21 -12.01 -3.36
CA LEU A 13 -14.74 -12.70 -4.53
C LEU A 13 -15.20 -11.73 -5.61
N PHE A 14 -15.90 -10.66 -5.26
CA PHE A 14 -16.35 -9.65 -6.22
C PHE A 14 -15.17 -9.02 -6.98
N PHE A 15 -14.19 -8.48 -6.25
CA PHE A 15 -13.02 -7.85 -6.88
C PHE A 15 -12.10 -8.88 -7.52
N GLY A 16 -11.95 -10.07 -6.96
CA GLY A 16 -11.17 -11.17 -7.52
C GLY A 16 -11.74 -11.65 -8.86
N ILE A 17 -13.05 -11.83 -8.97
CA ILE A 17 -13.71 -12.18 -10.23
C ILE A 17 -13.51 -11.07 -11.26
N LEU A 18 -13.67 -9.80 -10.88
CA LEU A 18 -13.40 -8.68 -11.79
C LEU A 18 -11.94 -8.63 -12.23
N ALA A 19 -10.99 -8.89 -11.33
CA ALA A 19 -9.56 -8.97 -11.67
C ALA A 19 -9.31 -10.07 -12.72
N LEU A 20 -9.90 -11.26 -12.54
CA LEU A 20 -9.79 -12.37 -13.48
C LEU A 20 -10.40 -12.05 -14.86
N VAL A 21 -11.58 -11.42 -14.89
CA VAL A 21 -12.23 -10.99 -16.15
C VAL A 21 -11.36 -9.99 -16.90
N MET A 22 -10.66 -9.12 -16.18
CA MET A 22 -9.83 -8.04 -16.73
C MET A 22 -8.40 -8.45 -17.10
N ILE A 23 -8.04 -9.74 -17.02
CA ILE A 23 -6.71 -10.22 -17.41
C ILE A 23 -6.45 -9.95 -18.89
N GLY A 24 -5.32 -9.30 -19.19
CA GLY A 24 -4.85 -9.09 -20.55
C GLY A 24 -5.59 -8.01 -21.34
N VAL A 25 -6.42 -7.18 -20.69
CA VAL A 25 -6.96 -5.96 -21.33
C VAL A 25 -5.83 -4.95 -21.49
N LYS A 26 -5.54 -4.56 -22.74
CA LYS A 26 -4.49 -3.59 -23.08
C LYS A 26 -5.01 -2.36 -23.82
N ASP A 27 -6.21 -2.45 -24.39
CA ASP A 27 -6.77 -1.44 -25.27
C ASP A 27 -8.23 -1.15 -24.93
N GLN A 28 -8.65 0.10 -25.09
CA GLN A 28 -10.02 0.56 -24.81
C GLN A 28 -11.06 0.03 -25.81
N ASN A 29 -10.64 -0.51 -26.96
CA ASN A 29 -11.56 -1.15 -27.91
C ASN A 29 -12.00 -2.56 -27.46
N ASP A 30 -11.39 -3.13 -26.42
CA ASP A 30 -11.85 -4.40 -25.84
C ASP A 30 -13.26 -4.23 -25.25
N ARG A 31 -14.17 -5.17 -25.54
CA ARG A 31 -15.54 -5.15 -24.98
C ARG A 31 -15.54 -5.11 -23.45
N ARG A 32 -14.49 -5.64 -22.82
CA ARG A 32 -14.29 -5.64 -21.36
C ARG A 32 -14.05 -4.24 -20.80
N ASP A 33 -13.53 -3.29 -21.60
CA ASP A 33 -13.41 -1.88 -21.22
C ASP A 33 -14.79 -1.25 -20.94
N SER A 34 -15.76 -1.54 -21.82
CA SER A 34 -17.15 -1.09 -21.63
C SER A 34 -17.76 -1.66 -20.35
N TRP A 35 -17.44 -2.92 -20.01
CA TRP A 35 -17.85 -3.50 -18.72
C TRP A 35 -17.12 -2.84 -17.54
N GLN A 36 -15.84 -2.47 -17.65
CA GLN A 36 -15.10 -1.79 -16.59
C GLN A 36 -15.73 -0.44 -16.22
N HIS A 37 -16.10 0.38 -17.21
CA HIS A 37 -16.64 1.72 -17.01
C HIS A 37 -18.18 1.78 -16.90
N GLY A 38 -18.88 0.74 -17.35
CA GLY A 38 -20.34 0.65 -17.36
C GLY A 38 -20.92 -0.38 -16.38
N GLY A 39 -22.21 -0.68 -16.54
CA GLY A 39 -22.88 -1.78 -15.84
C GLY A 39 -22.99 -1.65 -14.32
N TRP A 40 -22.90 -0.44 -13.76
CA TRP A 40 -22.84 -0.20 -12.31
C TRP A 40 -23.98 -0.85 -11.53
N THR A 41 -25.23 -0.75 -11.99
CA THR A 41 -26.38 -1.38 -11.33
C THR A 41 -26.21 -2.89 -11.23
N VAL A 42 -25.75 -3.55 -12.31
CA VAL A 42 -25.52 -5.00 -12.32
C VAL A 42 -24.37 -5.36 -11.37
N LYS A 43 -23.28 -4.59 -11.38
CA LYS A 43 -22.15 -4.79 -10.46
C LYS A 43 -22.57 -4.67 -8.99
N PHE A 44 -23.37 -3.65 -8.64
CA PHE A 44 -23.89 -3.48 -7.29
C PHE A 44 -24.77 -4.65 -6.86
N VAL A 45 -25.63 -5.14 -7.75
CA VAL A 45 -26.47 -6.32 -7.48
C VAL A 45 -25.60 -7.56 -7.27
N ILE A 46 -24.63 -7.83 -8.14
CA ILE A 46 -23.70 -8.97 -8.00
C ILE A 46 -22.91 -8.87 -6.69
N TRP A 47 -22.38 -7.70 -6.37
CA TRP A 47 -21.64 -7.46 -5.13
C TRP A 47 -22.49 -7.73 -3.88
N LEU A 48 -23.73 -7.22 -3.87
CA LEU A 48 -24.66 -7.44 -2.76
C LEU A 48 -25.02 -8.93 -2.62
N LEU A 49 -25.32 -9.60 -3.74
CA LEU A 49 -25.61 -11.03 -3.76
C LEU A 49 -24.44 -11.86 -3.24
N LEU A 50 -23.22 -11.60 -3.72
CA LEU A 50 -22.01 -12.29 -3.24
C LEU A 50 -21.81 -12.08 -1.73
N THR A 51 -22.00 -10.85 -1.24
CA THR A 51 -21.89 -10.54 0.20
C THR A 51 -22.92 -11.28 1.03
N ILE A 52 -24.18 -11.31 0.59
CA ILE A 52 -25.27 -12.04 1.27
C ILE A 52 -25.01 -13.55 1.24
N LEU A 53 -24.59 -14.10 0.10
CA LEU A 53 -24.30 -15.53 -0.06
C LEU A 53 -23.22 -16.01 0.91
N MET A 54 -22.24 -15.18 1.25
CA MET A 54 -21.20 -15.56 2.21
C MET A 54 -21.73 -15.78 3.64
N PHE A 55 -22.92 -15.27 3.98
CA PHE A 55 -23.56 -15.58 5.27
C PHE A 55 -24.12 -17.01 5.35
N PHE A 56 -24.32 -17.68 4.21
CA PHE A 56 -24.80 -19.07 4.17
C PHE A 56 -23.66 -20.10 4.13
N MET A 57 -22.41 -19.65 3.96
CA MET A 57 -21.26 -20.54 3.93
C MET A 57 -20.96 -21.15 5.31
N PRO A 58 -20.53 -22.43 5.38
CA PRO A 58 -20.19 -23.08 6.65
C PRO A 58 -18.93 -22.48 7.28
N ASN A 59 -18.85 -22.51 8.61
CA ASN A 59 -17.74 -21.89 9.37
C ASN A 59 -16.36 -22.44 8.97
N VAL A 60 -16.28 -23.70 8.53
CA VAL A 60 -15.04 -24.29 8.01
C VAL A 60 -14.47 -23.49 6.84
N VAL A 61 -15.32 -23.05 5.91
CA VAL A 61 -14.87 -22.25 4.75
C VAL A 61 -14.42 -20.86 5.19
N ILE A 62 -15.10 -20.26 6.17
CA ILE A 62 -14.74 -18.95 6.71
C ILE A 62 -13.40 -19.01 7.46
N SER A 63 -13.11 -20.11 8.16
CA SER A 63 -11.82 -20.32 8.81
C SER A 63 -10.68 -20.44 7.79
N ILE A 64 -10.87 -21.22 6.71
CA ILE A 64 -9.91 -21.29 5.59
C ILE A 64 -9.67 -19.91 4.98
N TYR A 65 -10.75 -19.14 4.75
CA TYR A 65 -10.63 -17.78 4.26
C TYR A 65 -9.91 -16.86 5.24
N GLY A 66 -10.10 -17.04 6.55
CA GLY A 66 -9.35 -16.31 7.58
C GLY A 66 -7.84 -16.54 7.49
N THR A 67 -7.41 -17.80 7.35
CA THR A 67 -5.98 -18.13 7.15
C THR A 67 -5.44 -17.54 5.84
N LEU A 68 -6.21 -17.63 4.75
CA LEU A 68 -5.85 -17.02 3.47
C LEU A 68 -5.75 -15.49 3.57
N SER A 69 -6.66 -14.87 4.34
CA SER A 69 -6.71 -13.42 4.58
C SER A 69 -5.47 -12.91 5.30
N THR A 70 -4.88 -13.69 6.21
CA THR A 70 -3.59 -13.34 6.84
C THR A 70 -2.50 -13.16 5.80
N PHE A 71 -2.39 -14.08 4.83
CA PHE A 71 -1.41 -13.99 3.76
C PHE A 71 -1.71 -12.82 2.80
N GLY A 72 -2.98 -12.66 2.39
CA GLY A 72 -3.39 -11.54 1.52
C GLY A 72 -3.20 -10.17 2.19
N ALA A 73 -3.39 -10.07 3.50
CA ALA A 73 -3.09 -8.86 4.27
C ALA A 73 -1.60 -8.53 4.25
N GLY A 74 -0.72 -9.54 4.37
CA GLY A 74 0.72 -9.36 4.18
C GLY A 74 1.08 -8.85 2.77
N LEU A 75 0.47 -9.41 1.73
CA LEU A 75 0.64 -8.92 0.35
C LEU A 75 0.13 -7.49 0.18
N PHE A 76 -1.00 -7.14 0.80
CA PHE A 76 -1.53 -5.79 0.75
C PHE A 76 -0.58 -4.78 1.40
N LEU A 77 0.09 -5.12 2.50
CA LEU A 77 1.10 -4.27 3.12
C LEU A 77 2.25 -3.98 2.13
N LEU A 78 2.70 -4.97 1.35
CA LEU A 78 3.71 -4.75 0.30
C LEU A 78 3.19 -3.82 -0.82
N VAL A 79 1.93 -4.00 -1.24
CA VAL A 79 1.30 -3.10 -2.22
C VAL A 79 1.18 -1.68 -1.67
N GLN A 80 0.82 -1.53 -0.40
CA GLN A 80 0.73 -0.24 0.28
C GLN A 80 2.08 0.48 0.33
N VAL A 81 3.18 -0.25 0.50
CA VAL A 81 4.54 0.29 0.41
C VAL A 81 4.83 0.84 -0.98
N LEU A 82 4.50 0.09 -2.04
CA LEU A 82 4.68 0.57 -3.42
C LEU A 82 3.85 1.82 -3.72
N ILE A 83 2.61 1.85 -3.25
CA ILE A 83 1.73 3.02 -3.35
C ILE A 83 2.33 4.21 -2.60
N LEU A 84 2.86 4.00 -1.38
CA LEU A 84 3.47 5.07 -0.59
C LEU A 84 4.74 5.63 -1.26
N LEU A 85 5.55 4.77 -1.87
CA LEU A 85 6.73 5.16 -2.63
C LEU A 85 6.33 6.05 -3.83
N ASP A 86 5.40 5.59 -4.68
CA ASP A 86 4.90 6.39 -5.82
C ASP A 86 4.28 7.71 -5.35
N ALA A 87 3.49 7.67 -4.27
CA ALA A 87 2.88 8.86 -3.69
C ALA A 87 3.92 9.89 -3.23
N THR A 88 4.98 9.44 -2.57
CA THR A 88 5.99 10.38 -2.04
C THR A 88 6.88 10.93 -3.13
N HIS A 89 7.27 10.11 -4.12
CA HIS A 89 7.99 10.59 -5.30
C HIS A 89 7.13 11.56 -6.11
N SER A 90 5.87 11.22 -6.37
CA SER A 90 4.93 12.11 -7.07
C SER A 90 4.70 13.41 -6.30
N TRP A 91 4.66 13.38 -4.97
CA TRP A 91 4.56 14.60 -4.16
C TRP A 91 5.82 15.45 -4.32
N ASN A 92 7.00 14.86 -4.17
CA ASN A 92 8.27 15.55 -4.39
C ASN A 92 8.32 16.24 -5.76
N ASP A 93 8.05 15.48 -6.82
CA ASP A 93 8.16 15.97 -8.19
C ASP A 93 7.14 17.08 -8.47
N SER A 94 5.94 17.00 -7.88
CA SER A 94 4.94 18.05 -8.01
C SER A 94 5.33 19.39 -7.36
N TRP A 95 6.15 19.35 -6.31
CA TRP A 95 6.64 20.56 -5.64
C TRP A 95 7.90 21.09 -6.31
N VAL A 96 8.81 20.20 -6.73
CA VAL A 96 10.01 20.55 -7.52
C VAL A 96 9.60 21.18 -8.85
N ALA A 97 8.58 20.64 -9.53
CA ALA A 97 8.11 21.15 -10.82
C ALA A 97 7.53 22.57 -10.79
N LYS A 98 7.23 23.12 -9.60
CA LYS A 98 6.79 24.52 -9.47
C LYS A 98 7.94 25.51 -9.59
N ASP A 99 9.17 25.05 -9.37
CA ASP A 99 10.40 25.80 -9.55
C ASP A 99 10.45 27.18 -8.84
N GLU A 100 9.88 27.24 -7.62
CA GLU A 100 9.96 28.45 -6.77
C GLU A 100 10.67 28.14 -5.45
N GLN A 101 11.48 29.08 -4.96
CA GLN A 101 12.23 28.97 -3.69
C GLN A 101 11.36 28.53 -2.50
N LYS A 102 10.12 29.04 -2.40
CA LYS A 102 9.21 28.69 -1.30
C LYS A 102 8.92 27.19 -1.21
N TRP A 103 8.82 26.49 -2.35
CA TRP A 103 8.55 25.06 -2.39
C TRP A 103 9.78 24.24 -2.01
N TYR A 104 10.98 24.68 -2.37
CA TYR A 104 12.22 24.04 -1.91
C TYR A 104 12.41 24.17 -0.39
N TYR A 105 12.12 25.34 0.20
CA TYR A 105 12.12 25.50 1.66
C TYR A 105 11.06 24.62 2.33
N ALA A 106 9.86 24.53 1.75
CA ALA A 106 8.81 23.64 2.25
C ALA A 106 9.21 22.16 2.18
N LEU A 107 9.81 21.71 1.06
CA LEU A 107 10.34 20.34 0.92
C LEU A 107 11.35 20.02 2.03
N LEU A 108 12.31 20.92 2.24
CA LEU A 108 13.33 20.75 3.27
C LEU A 108 12.71 20.73 4.68
N ALA A 109 11.79 21.65 4.98
CA ALA A 109 11.14 21.73 6.28
C ALA A 109 10.35 20.45 6.60
N VAL A 110 9.56 19.95 5.64
CA VAL A 110 8.82 18.68 5.79
C VAL A 110 9.80 17.51 5.97
N SER A 111 10.86 17.46 5.16
CA SER A 111 11.84 16.36 5.23
C SER A 111 12.56 16.31 6.58
N VAL A 112 12.96 17.46 7.11
CA VAL A 112 13.60 17.57 8.43
C VAL A 112 12.62 17.18 9.53
N ALA A 113 11.37 17.64 9.47
CA ALA A 113 10.35 17.25 10.44
C ALA A 113 10.08 15.73 10.43
N CYS A 114 10.01 15.11 9.24
CA CYS A 114 9.86 13.67 9.10
C CYS A 114 11.06 12.91 9.68
N TYR A 115 12.31 13.33 9.42
CA TYR A 115 13.47 12.68 10.03
C TYR A 115 13.48 12.80 11.56
N ILE A 116 13.20 14.00 12.09
CA ILE A 116 13.09 14.21 13.54
C ILE A 116 12.03 13.26 14.12
N ALA A 117 10.86 13.16 13.48
CA ALA A 117 9.81 12.25 13.90
C ALA A 117 10.24 10.78 13.84
N ALA A 118 10.90 10.33 12.76
CA ALA A 118 11.35 8.95 12.61
C ALA A 118 12.33 8.53 13.72
N PHE A 119 13.32 9.37 14.01
CA PHE A 119 14.29 9.10 15.08
C PHE A 119 13.68 9.27 16.47
N ALA A 120 12.79 10.25 16.69
CA ALA A 120 12.12 10.46 17.98
C ALA A 120 11.15 9.31 18.31
N ILE A 121 10.37 8.84 17.33
CA ILE A 121 9.51 7.66 17.48
C ILE A 121 10.38 6.47 17.83
N SER A 122 11.41 6.16 17.02
CA SER A 122 12.31 5.02 17.26
C SER A 122 12.98 5.08 18.64
N GLY A 123 13.42 6.28 19.07
CA GLY A 123 13.97 6.51 20.41
C GLY A 123 12.96 6.27 21.54
N LEU A 124 11.71 6.72 21.37
CA LEU A 124 10.63 6.48 22.33
C LEU A 124 10.29 4.99 22.46
N LEU A 125 10.40 4.21 21.38
CA LEU A 125 10.14 2.77 21.41
C LEU A 125 11.08 2.02 22.35
N PHE A 126 12.31 2.47 22.58
CA PHE A 126 13.21 1.85 23.57
C PHE A 126 12.62 1.87 24.99
N ILE A 127 11.83 2.89 25.35
CA ILE A 127 11.20 2.98 26.67
C ILE A 127 10.15 1.87 26.86
N TRP A 128 9.47 1.48 25.77
CA TRP A 128 8.40 0.47 25.83
C TRP A 128 8.88 -0.94 25.52
N PHE A 129 9.92 -1.10 24.70
CA PHE A 129 10.34 -2.42 24.18
C PHE A 129 11.72 -2.88 24.68
N ASN A 130 12.37 -2.12 25.56
CA ASN A 130 13.63 -2.48 26.21
C ASN A 130 13.60 -2.14 27.72
N PRO A 131 12.76 -2.82 28.52
CA PRO A 131 12.69 -2.59 29.97
C PRO A 131 13.99 -2.94 30.69
N SER A 132 14.38 -2.12 31.67
CA SER A 132 15.56 -2.35 32.49
C SER A 132 15.49 -3.68 33.25
N GLY A 133 16.58 -4.46 33.25
CA GLY A 133 16.70 -5.71 34.01
C GLY A 133 16.38 -6.98 33.22
N HIS A 134 16.06 -6.86 31.93
CA HIS A 134 15.83 -7.98 31.02
C HIS A 134 16.72 -7.87 29.78
N ASP A 135 17.09 -9.00 29.18
CA ASP A 135 17.83 -9.04 27.92
C ASP A 135 16.85 -9.03 26.74
N CYS A 136 16.64 -7.84 26.17
CA CYS A 136 15.74 -7.60 25.03
C CYS A 136 16.53 -7.38 23.73
N GLY A 137 17.61 -8.14 23.52
CA GLY A 137 18.52 -7.98 22.38
C GLY A 137 17.84 -8.02 21.01
N LEU A 138 16.78 -8.81 20.82
CA LEU A 138 16.03 -8.86 19.56
C LEU A 138 15.29 -7.54 19.25
N ASN A 139 14.63 -6.97 20.25
CA ASN A 139 13.90 -5.70 20.11
C ASN A 139 14.89 -4.56 19.88
N VAL A 140 16.00 -4.56 20.62
CA VAL A 140 17.12 -3.62 20.41
C VAL A 140 17.66 -3.74 18.99
N PHE A 141 17.87 -4.96 18.48
CA PHE A 141 18.31 -5.17 17.11
C PHE A 141 17.34 -4.57 16.09
N PHE A 142 16.04 -4.83 16.20
CA PHE A 142 15.04 -4.26 15.30
C PHE A 142 15.05 -2.73 15.34
N LEU A 143 15.03 -2.12 16.52
CA LEU A 143 15.03 -0.66 16.67
C LEU A 143 16.30 0.00 16.11
N VAL A 144 17.48 -0.55 16.44
CA VAL A 144 18.76 -0.04 15.94
C VAL A 144 18.83 -0.20 14.42
N MET A 145 18.39 -1.33 13.88
CA MET A 145 18.36 -1.56 12.44
C MET A 145 17.45 -0.56 11.73
N THR A 146 16.24 -0.28 12.26
CA THR A 146 15.34 0.75 11.73
C THR A 146 16.00 2.13 11.67
N MET A 147 16.73 2.52 12.73
CA MET A 147 17.46 3.79 12.77
C MET A 147 18.63 3.83 11.77
N ILE A 148 19.36 2.71 11.61
CA ILE A 148 20.43 2.58 10.62
C ILE A 148 19.86 2.70 9.19
N LEU A 149 18.73 2.04 8.92
CA LEU A 149 18.04 2.12 7.64
C LEU A 149 17.62 3.56 7.34
N ALA A 150 16.96 4.24 8.28
CA ALA A 150 16.58 5.64 8.14
C ALA A 150 17.78 6.55 7.84
N PHE A 151 18.89 6.38 8.56
CA PHE A 151 20.12 7.12 8.29
C PHE A 151 20.68 6.82 6.88
N SER A 152 20.72 5.55 6.49
CA SER A 152 21.21 5.11 5.19
C SER A 152 20.40 5.69 4.02
N PHE A 153 19.07 5.80 4.18
CA PHE A 153 18.20 6.41 3.17
C PHE A 153 18.57 7.87 2.91
N GLY A 154 18.89 8.63 3.98
CA GLY A 154 19.35 10.01 3.86
C GLY A 154 20.69 10.12 3.15
N VAL A 155 21.65 9.27 3.51
CA VAL A 155 22.99 9.24 2.87
C VAL A 155 22.88 8.90 1.38
N ILE A 156 22.10 7.89 1.03
CA ILE A 156 21.92 7.46 -0.37
C ILE A 156 21.18 8.54 -1.17
N ALA A 157 20.13 9.15 -0.60
CA ALA A 157 19.36 10.19 -1.28
C ALA A 157 20.17 11.48 -1.54
N LEU A 158 21.13 11.80 -0.67
CA LEU A 158 22.02 12.97 -0.82
C LEU A 158 23.26 12.69 -1.68
N HIS A 159 23.50 11.43 -2.04
CA HIS A 159 24.70 11.07 -2.78
C HIS A 159 24.68 11.70 -4.19
N PRO A 160 25.71 12.44 -4.64
CA PRO A 160 25.66 13.25 -5.86
C PRO A 160 25.41 12.47 -7.16
N LYS A 161 25.70 11.16 -7.18
CA LYS A 161 25.43 10.31 -8.34
C LYS A 161 23.98 9.83 -8.40
N VAL A 162 23.26 9.88 -7.29
CA VAL A 162 21.87 9.46 -7.20
C VAL A 162 21.02 10.72 -7.34
N ASN A 163 20.12 10.77 -8.32
CA ASN A 163 19.15 11.87 -8.46
C ASN A 163 18.03 11.74 -7.40
N GLY A 164 18.42 11.59 -6.14
CA GLY A 164 17.54 11.37 -5.01
C GLY A 164 16.97 12.67 -4.46
N SER A 165 15.93 12.55 -3.65
CA SER A 165 15.37 13.66 -2.88
C SER A 165 15.20 13.25 -1.42
N LEU A 166 15.35 14.24 -0.53
CA LEU A 166 15.26 14.03 0.91
C LEU A 166 13.83 13.75 1.38
N LEU A 167 12.80 14.23 0.66
CA LEU A 167 11.41 14.05 1.04
C LEU A 167 11.01 12.56 1.00
N PRO A 168 11.15 11.83 -0.14
CA PRO A 168 10.96 10.38 -0.17
C PRO A 168 11.72 9.64 0.92
N ALA A 169 13.01 9.94 1.11
CA ALA A 169 13.84 9.32 2.12
C ALA A 169 13.27 9.46 3.55
N SER A 170 12.85 10.69 3.89
CA SER A 170 12.36 11.02 5.22
C SER A 170 10.99 10.42 5.54
N VAL A 171 10.04 10.44 4.58
CA VAL A 171 8.70 9.86 4.76
C VAL A 171 8.78 8.34 4.88
N ILE A 172 9.62 7.69 4.06
CA ILE A 172 9.85 6.25 4.15
C ILE A 172 10.52 5.89 5.49
N SER A 173 11.42 6.73 6.01
CA SER A 173 11.99 6.54 7.35
C SER A 173 10.93 6.58 8.47
N VAL A 174 9.97 7.51 8.40
CA VAL A 174 8.83 7.55 9.35
C VAL A 174 7.98 6.29 9.22
N TYR A 175 7.73 5.84 8.00
CA TYR A 175 6.97 4.63 7.75
C TYR A 175 7.68 3.38 8.30
N CYS A 176 8.99 3.24 8.13
CA CYS A 176 9.76 2.15 8.73
C CYS A 176 9.65 2.17 10.27
N ALA A 177 9.78 3.35 10.90
CA ALA A 177 9.58 3.49 12.34
C ALA A 177 8.15 3.08 12.79
N TYR A 178 7.13 3.44 11.99
CA TYR A 178 5.75 3.01 12.23
C TYR A 178 5.57 1.49 12.08
N VAL A 179 6.11 0.88 11.03
CA VAL A 179 6.03 -0.57 10.81
C VAL A 179 6.74 -1.30 11.94
N CYS A 180 7.94 -0.86 12.34
CA CYS A 180 8.68 -1.39 13.47
C CYS A 180 7.86 -1.31 14.78
N TYR A 181 7.28 -0.15 15.10
CA TYR A 181 6.36 0.01 16.24
C TYR A 181 5.21 -1.01 16.21
N THR A 182 4.52 -1.13 15.06
CA THR A 182 3.41 -2.07 14.96
C THR A 182 3.87 -3.54 14.97
N GLY A 183 5.11 -3.82 14.53
CA GLY A 183 5.76 -5.12 14.63
C GLY A 183 5.98 -5.53 16.07
N LEU A 184 6.68 -4.69 16.83
CA LEU A 184 6.95 -4.92 18.25
C LEU A 184 5.66 -4.97 19.10
N SER A 185 4.63 -4.19 18.72
CA SER A 185 3.32 -4.24 19.39
C SER A 185 2.61 -5.59 19.23
N CYS A 186 2.98 -6.39 18.23
CA CYS A 186 2.43 -7.73 18.00
C CYS A 186 3.24 -8.86 18.69
N GLU A 187 4.25 -8.53 19.50
CA GLU A 187 5.03 -9.51 20.28
C GLU A 187 4.17 -10.22 21.34
N PRO A 188 4.31 -11.55 21.52
CA PRO A 188 3.51 -12.33 22.46
C PRO A 188 3.38 -11.68 23.84
N ARG A 189 2.21 -11.79 24.48
CA ARG A 189 1.94 -11.09 25.76
C ARG A 189 2.79 -11.60 26.92
N ASP A 190 3.23 -12.84 26.84
CA ASP A 190 4.15 -13.48 27.79
C ASP A 190 5.61 -13.07 27.56
N TYR A 191 5.91 -12.35 26.47
CA TYR A 191 7.24 -11.83 26.20
C TYR A 191 7.50 -10.57 27.02
N VAL A 192 8.42 -10.70 27.98
CA VAL A 192 8.73 -9.68 29.01
C VAL A 192 9.17 -8.33 28.41
N CYS A 193 9.73 -8.33 27.21
CA CYS A 193 10.19 -7.12 26.54
C CYS A 193 9.05 -6.28 25.94
N ASN A 194 7.82 -6.83 25.81
CA ASN A 194 6.68 -6.07 25.34
C ASN A 194 6.05 -5.26 26.49
N GLY A 195 6.48 -4.01 26.66
CA GLY A 195 5.93 -3.09 27.66
C GLY A 195 4.48 -2.67 27.42
N LEU A 196 3.86 -3.09 26.32
CA LEU A 196 2.43 -2.89 26.04
C LEU A 196 1.55 -4.04 26.54
N HIS A 197 2.08 -5.05 27.27
CA HIS A 197 1.32 -6.23 27.75
C HIS A 197 0.00 -5.91 28.51
N ASN A 198 -0.09 -4.76 29.17
CA ASN A 198 -1.30 -4.32 29.90
C ASN A 198 -2.30 -3.51 29.05
N LYS A 199 -2.01 -3.26 27.77
CA LYS A 199 -2.91 -2.62 26.80
C LYS A 199 -3.37 -3.68 25.79
N SER A 200 -4.59 -3.54 25.26
CA SER A 200 -5.10 -4.49 24.25
C SER A 200 -4.12 -4.57 23.07
N ALA A 201 -3.84 -5.80 22.59
CA ALA A 201 -2.91 -6.10 21.49
C ALA A 201 -3.17 -5.24 20.24
N VAL A 202 -4.44 -4.91 20.01
CA VAL A 202 -4.85 -3.82 19.13
C VAL A 202 -5.28 -2.65 20.01
N SER A 203 -4.44 -1.62 20.12
CA SER A 203 -4.90 -0.34 20.65
C SER A 203 -5.85 0.27 19.62
N THR A 204 -6.96 0.88 20.06
CA THR A 204 -7.89 1.62 19.18
C THR A 204 -7.13 2.57 18.25
N SER A 205 -6.02 3.16 18.71
CA SER A 205 -5.15 3.99 17.88
C SER A 205 -4.51 3.24 16.71
N THR A 206 -4.02 2.02 16.91
CA THR A 206 -3.40 1.19 15.85
C THR A 206 -4.42 0.73 14.81
N LEU A 207 -5.63 0.38 15.25
CA LEU A 207 -6.75 0.07 14.36
C LEU A 207 -7.12 1.28 13.48
N VAL A 208 -7.33 2.43 14.12
CA VAL A 208 -7.71 3.67 13.43
C VAL A 208 -6.63 4.10 12.43
N LEU A 209 -5.36 4.07 12.84
CA LEU A 209 -4.24 4.39 11.95
C LEU A 209 -4.13 3.41 10.78
N GLY A 210 -4.27 2.11 11.02
CA GLY A 210 -4.23 1.10 9.95
C GLY A 210 -5.38 1.25 8.96
N MET A 211 -6.59 1.52 9.46
CA MET A 211 -7.78 1.74 8.62
C MET A 211 -7.63 3.03 7.81
N LEU A 212 -7.18 4.12 8.44
CA LEU A 212 -6.94 5.39 7.75
C LEU A 212 -5.89 5.24 6.66
N THR A 213 -4.77 4.58 6.96
CA THR A 213 -3.70 4.34 5.97
C THR A 213 -4.23 3.50 4.81
N THR A 214 -5.04 2.48 5.06
CA THR A 214 -5.67 1.65 4.02
C THR A 214 -6.57 2.48 3.10
N VAL A 215 -7.44 3.30 3.70
CA VAL A 215 -8.35 4.18 2.96
C VAL A 215 -7.55 5.16 2.10
N LEU A 216 -6.53 5.81 2.67
CA LEU A 216 -5.67 6.73 1.93
C LEU A 216 -4.92 6.04 0.78
N SER A 217 -4.39 4.83 0.98
CA SER A 217 -3.70 4.07 -0.07
C SER A 217 -4.64 3.68 -1.21
N VAL A 218 -5.84 3.18 -0.89
CA VAL A 218 -6.82 2.78 -1.91
C VAL A 218 -7.35 4.01 -2.66
N LEU A 219 -7.63 5.10 -1.95
CA LEU A 219 -8.04 6.38 -2.57
C LEU A 219 -6.94 6.92 -3.47
N TYR A 220 -5.68 6.94 -3.01
CA TYR A 220 -4.56 7.35 -3.83
C TYR A 220 -4.45 6.48 -5.09
N SER A 221 -4.52 5.15 -4.96
CA SER A 221 -4.48 4.25 -6.11
C SER A 221 -5.63 4.50 -7.09
N ALA A 222 -6.83 4.79 -6.60
CA ALA A 222 -7.98 5.10 -7.44
C ALA A 222 -7.83 6.45 -8.18
N LEU A 223 -7.38 7.48 -7.47
CA LEU A 223 -7.09 8.80 -8.05
C LEU A 223 -5.95 8.72 -9.07
N ARG A 224 -4.91 7.93 -8.78
CA ARG A 224 -3.78 7.68 -9.66
C ARG A 224 -4.21 6.91 -10.90
N ALA A 225 -5.05 5.88 -10.78
CA ALA A 225 -5.62 5.17 -11.94
C ALA A 225 -6.49 6.09 -12.83
N GLY A 226 -7.13 7.10 -12.24
CA GLY A 226 -7.86 8.14 -12.96
C GLY A 226 -6.99 9.25 -13.57
N SER A 227 -5.70 9.30 -13.23
CA SER A 227 -4.74 10.31 -13.71
C SER A 227 -3.71 9.67 -14.64
N SER A 228 -3.39 10.28 -15.77
CA SER A 228 -2.61 9.68 -16.88
C SER A 228 -1.14 9.32 -16.58
N THR A 229 -0.70 9.34 -15.33
CA THR A 229 0.66 9.03 -14.87
C THR A 229 0.59 7.87 -13.89
N THR A 230 0.81 6.63 -14.33
CA THR A 230 0.52 5.43 -13.52
C THR A 230 1.68 4.43 -13.49
N PHE A 231 2.08 3.98 -12.29
CA PHE A 231 3.04 2.87 -12.06
C PHE A 231 2.44 1.47 -12.33
N LEU A 232 1.12 1.40 -12.53
CA LEU A 232 0.37 0.20 -12.95
C LEU A 232 0.30 0.02 -14.47
N SER A 233 1.14 0.74 -15.20
CA SER A 233 1.20 0.63 -16.65
C SER A 233 1.72 -0.76 -17.03
N PRO A 234 1.10 -1.46 -18.00
CA PRO A 234 1.64 -2.70 -18.51
C PRO A 234 3.07 -2.46 -19.05
N PRO A 235 4.03 -3.40 -18.86
CA PRO A 235 5.42 -3.25 -19.30
C PRO A 235 5.60 -3.11 -20.82
N SER A 236 4.52 -3.13 -21.60
CA SER A 236 4.51 -2.98 -23.06
C SER A 236 3.82 -1.71 -23.56
N SER A 237 3.48 -0.75 -22.69
CA SER A 237 2.91 0.53 -23.13
C SER A 237 4.03 1.55 -23.31
N PRO A 238 4.17 2.19 -24.49
CA PRO A 238 4.98 3.40 -24.60
C PRO A 238 4.45 4.39 -23.57
N LYS A 239 5.33 4.92 -22.69
CA LYS A 239 4.99 6.05 -21.82
C LYS A 239 4.43 7.13 -22.74
N ALA A 240 3.13 7.40 -22.67
CA ALA A 240 2.52 8.48 -23.40
C ALA A 240 3.19 9.77 -22.93
N SER A 241 4.15 10.24 -23.71
CA SER A 241 4.84 11.49 -23.49
C SER A 241 3.79 12.60 -23.39
N ALA A 242 3.84 13.34 -22.29
CA ALA A 242 3.25 14.65 -22.08
C ALA A 242 2.38 15.21 -23.22
N VAL A 243 1.09 14.88 -23.24
CA VAL A 243 0.09 15.70 -23.90
C VAL A 243 -0.99 16.03 -22.87
N LYS A 244 -0.81 17.16 -22.19
CA LYS A 244 -1.90 17.87 -21.52
C LYS A 244 -2.89 18.29 -22.62
N LYS A 245 -3.93 17.51 -22.86
CA LYS A 245 -5.15 18.01 -23.50
C LYS A 245 -6.25 18.05 -22.43
N PRO A 246 -6.84 19.23 -22.14
CA PRO A 246 -7.98 19.34 -21.23
C PRO A 246 -9.14 18.48 -21.76
N LEU A 247 -9.79 17.73 -20.87
CA LEU A 247 -10.93 16.85 -21.16
C LEU A 247 -12.26 17.60 -21.40
N LEU A 248 -12.20 18.90 -21.72
CA LEU A 248 -13.37 19.73 -21.98
C LEU A 248 -13.01 20.71 -23.11
N ASP A 249 -13.11 20.24 -24.35
CA ASP A 249 -13.42 21.13 -25.47
C ASP A 249 -14.88 20.85 -25.82
N SER A 250 -15.68 21.89 -25.71
CA SER A 250 -17.09 21.94 -26.11
C SER A 250 -17.24 21.48 -27.55
N GLU A 251 -18.17 20.54 -27.77
CA GLU A 251 -18.57 20.09 -29.10
C GLU A 251 -19.14 21.27 -29.91
N ASP A 252 -18.32 21.86 -30.78
CA ASP A 252 -18.81 22.47 -32.00
C ASP A 252 -19.23 21.33 -32.93
N VAL A 253 -20.54 21.26 -33.14
CA VAL A 253 -21.23 20.37 -34.07
C VAL A 253 -20.87 20.77 -35.49
N GLU A 254 -20.19 19.91 -36.26
CA GLU A 254 -20.46 19.75 -37.69
C GLU A 254 -20.23 18.31 -38.17
N GLU A 255 -21.13 17.91 -39.06
CA GLU A 255 -21.35 16.58 -39.62
C GLU A 255 -20.20 16.03 -40.46
N GLY A 256 -20.04 14.70 -40.43
CA GLY A 256 -19.24 13.98 -41.43
C GLY A 256 -19.06 12.51 -41.09
N LYS A 257 -19.89 11.65 -41.68
CA LYS A 257 -19.75 10.19 -41.63
C LYS A 257 -18.43 9.74 -42.27
N GLU A 258 -17.44 9.46 -41.44
CA GLU A 258 -16.44 8.42 -41.73
C GLU A 258 -16.34 7.53 -40.49
N LYS A 259 -16.54 6.21 -40.69
CA LYS A 259 -16.11 5.22 -39.70
C LYS A 259 -14.58 5.23 -39.69
N LYS A 260 -13.96 6.21 -39.02
CA LYS A 260 -12.58 6.08 -38.58
C LYS A 260 -12.54 4.84 -37.70
N GLU A 261 -11.83 3.80 -38.14
CA GLU A 261 -11.41 2.73 -37.26
C GLU A 261 -10.81 3.41 -36.03
N LYS A 262 -11.40 3.18 -34.85
CA LYS A 262 -10.93 3.79 -33.62
C LYS A 262 -9.51 3.32 -33.41
N GLU A 263 -8.54 4.22 -33.61
CA GLU A 263 -7.14 3.94 -33.30
C GLU A 263 -7.07 3.28 -31.92
N PRO A 264 -6.25 2.22 -31.76
CA PRO A 264 -6.11 1.52 -30.50
C PRO A 264 -5.63 2.51 -29.44
N ARG A 265 -6.53 2.86 -28.52
CA ARG A 265 -6.22 3.71 -27.37
C ARG A 265 -5.80 2.79 -26.23
N PRO A 266 -4.52 2.81 -25.84
CA PRO A 266 -4.05 1.97 -24.74
C PRO A 266 -4.78 2.35 -23.44
N VAL A 267 -5.01 1.36 -22.58
CA VAL A 267 -5.58 1.60 -21.26
C VAL A 267 -4.59 2.35 -20.38
N SER A 268 -5.06 3.36 -19.63
CA SER A 268 -4.20 4.22 -18.79
C SER A 268 -3.59 3.48 -17.59
N TYR A 269 -4.18 2.34 -17.19
CA TYR A 269 -3.73 1.53 -16.06
C TYR A 269 -4.15 0.06 -16.25
N SER A 270 -3.48 -0.86 -15.57
CA SER A 270 -3.88 -2.27 -15.55
C SER A 270 -5.17 -2.48 -14.73
N TYR A 271 -6.27 -2.82 -15.43
CA TYR A 271 -7.57 -3.11 -14.80
C TYR A 271 -7.52 -4.31 -13.85
N MET A 272 -6.75 -5.34 -14.21
CA MET A 272 -6.52 -6.51 -13.35
C MET A 272 -5.87 -6.09 -12.04
N PHE A 273 -4.80 -5.31 -12.10
CA PHE A 273 -4.06 -4.91 -10.90
C PHE A 273 -4.90 -3.98 -10.02
N PHE A 274 -5.66 -3.07 -10.63
CA PHE A 274 -6.61 -2.22 -9.91
C PHE A 274 -7.56 -3.05 -9.03
N HIS A 275 -8.27 -4.02 -9.62
CA HIS A 275 -9.19 -4.87 -8.85
C HIS A 275 -8.47 -5.77 -7.85
N LEU A 276 -7.25 -6.23 -8.16
CA LEU A 276 -6.43 -7.01 -7.24
C LEU A 276 -6.08 -6.21 -5.97
N ILE A 277 -5.78 -4.91 -6.09
CA ILE A 277 -5.54 -4.04 -4.93
C ILE A 277 -6.78 -4.00 -4.02
N PHE A 278 -7.99 -3.83 -4.59
CA PHE A 278 -9.23 -3.82 -3.79
C PHE A 278 -9.53 -5.17 -3.15
N ALA A 279 -9.24 -6.28 -3.83
CA ALA A 279 -9.39 -7.62 -3.26
C ALA A 279 -8.46 -7.82 -2.05
N LEU A 280 -7.18 -7.45 -2.19
CA LEU A 280 -6.20 -7.52 -1.11
C LEU A 280 -6.51 -6.54 0.04
N ALA A 281 -6.99 -5.33 -0.27
CA ALA A 281 -7.44 -4.36 0.71
C ALA A 281 -8.58 -4.90 1.57
N SER A 282 -9.53 -5.62 0.96
CA SER A 282 -10.62 -6.28 1.69
C SER A 282 -10.12 -7.32 2.68
N MET A 283 -9.12 -8.13 2.29
CA MET A 283 -8.50 -9.12 3.18
C MET A 283 -7.77 -8.42 4.33
N TYR A 284 -7.00 -7.36 4.04
CA TYR A 284 -6.32 -6.56 5.05
C TYR A 284 -7.29 -5.90 6.04
N SER A 285 -8.36 -5.27 5.56
CA SER A 285 -9.38 -4.67 6.42
C SER A 285 -10.07 -5.72 7.30
N ALA A 286 -10.32 -6.93 6.78
CA ALA A 286 -10.84 -8.03 7.59
C ALA A 286 -9.89 -8.40 8.73
N MET A 287 -8.61 -8.64 8.41
CA MET A 287 -7.61 -8.99 9.41
C MET A 287 -7.42 -7.88 10.44
N LEU A 288 -7.42 -6.62 10.01
CA LEU A 288 -7.28 -5.49 10.92
C LEU A 288 -8.48 -5.39 11.89
N LEU A 289 -9.71 -5.55 11.38
CA LEU A 289 -10.94 -5.51 12.18
C LEU A 289 -11.16 -6.76 13.04
N SER A 290 -10.59 -7.90 12.66
CA SER A 290 -10.66 -9.16 13.42
C SER A 290 -9.49 -9.33 14.41
N GLY A 291 -8.61 -8.34 14.54
CA GLY A 291 -7.42 -8.45 15.39
C GLY A 291 -6.47 -9.54 14.93
N TRP A 292 -6.31 -9.74 13.62
CA TRP A 292 -5.39 -10.74 13.05
C TRP A 292 -5.63 -12.21 13.49
N SER A 293 -6.74 -12.51 14.17
CA SER A 293 -7.12 -13.84 14.61
C SER A 293 -7.91 -14.60 13.52
N SER A 294 -7.51 -15.85 13.24
CA SER A 294 -8.14 -16.71 12.21
C SER A 294 -8.76 -18.01 12.78
N SER A 295 -8.65 -18.26 14.09
CA SER A 295 -9.08 -19.51 14.74
C SER A 295 -9.88 -19.26 16.03
N GLU A 296 -10.86 -20.12 16.32
CA GLU A 296 -11.60 -20.14 17.60
C GLU A 296 -10.74 -20.47 18.83
N SER A 297 -9.50 -20.93 18.64
CA SER A 297 -8.51 -21.01 19.71
C SER A 297 -8.04 -19.61 20.07
N ALA A 298 -8.69 -19.03 21.08
CA ALA A 298 -8.53 -17.68 21.60
C ALA A 298 -7.12 -17.33 22.14
N ASP A 299 -6.13 -18.21 22.04
CA ASP A 299 -4.89 -18.05 22.80
C ASP A 299 -3.60 -17.73 22.03
N LEU A 300 -3.47 -17.89 20.69
CA LEU A 300 -2.11 -17.88 20.10
C LEU A 300 -1.87 -17.24 18.72
N ILE A 301 -2.83 -16.58 18.07
CA ILE A 301 -2.60 -16.02 16.71
C ILE A 301 -2.62 -14.48 16.65
N ASP A 302 -3.26 -13.81 17.61
CA ASP A 302 -3.41 -12.34 17.66
C ASP A 302 -2.10 -11.64 18.08
N VAL A 303 -1.24 -12.38 18.80
CA VAL A 303 0.01 -11.87 19.37
C VAL A 303 1.04 -12.98 19.23
N GLY A 304 1.98 -12.82 18.32
CA GLY A 304 2.77 -13.94 17.84
C GLY A 304 3.92 -13.51 16.98
N TRP A 305 5.03 -14.24 17.11
CA TRP A 305 6.25 -14.00 16.35
C TRP A 305 6.01 -13.93 14.83
N THR A 306 5.04 -14.67 14.30
CA THR A 306 4.69 -14.59 12.87
C THR A 306 4.25 -13.19 12.44
N SER A 307 3.40 -12.52 13.22
CA SER A 307 2.95 -11.15 12.91
C SER A 307 4.09 -10.14 13.01
N VAL A 308 4.96 -10.30 14.03
CA VAL A 308 6.19 -9.52 14.18
C VAL A 308 7.06 -9.65 12.92
N TRP A 309 7.37 -10.88 12.51
CA TRP A 309 8.24 -11.15 11.35
C TRP A 309 7.63 -10.70 10.02
N VAL A 310 6.31 -10.78 9.83
CA VAL A 310 5.66 -10.24 8.63
C VAL A 310 5.86 -8.72 8.53
N ARG A 311 5.74 -7.99 9.64
CA ARG A 311 5.91 -6.54 9.69
C ARG A 311 7.38 -6.14 9.55
N ILE A 312 8.29 -6.77 10.30
CA ILE A 312 9.73 -6.52 10.18
C ILE A 312 10.25 -6.90 8.79
N GLY A 313 9.79 -8.03 8.23
CA GLY A 313 10.10 -8.40 6.85
C GLY A 313 9.58 -7.39 5.83
N THR A 314 8.37 -6.86 6.05
CA THR A 314 7.81 -5.77 5.22
C THR A 314 8.65 -4.51 5.30
N GLU A 315 9.16 -4.15 6.48
CA GLU A 315 10.09 -3.02 6.65
C GLU A 315 11.38 -3.21 5.84
N TRP A 316 11.98 -4.41 5.89
CA TRP A 316 13.20 -4.70 5.14
C TRP A 316 12.97 -4.72 3.63
N VAL A 317 11.83 -5.27 3.18
CA VAL A 317 11.43 -5.21 1.77
C VAL A 317 11.20 -3.75 1.34
N THR A 318 10.59 -2.93 2.20
CA THR A 318 10.42 -1.49 1.95
C THR A 318 11.76 -0.80 1.77
N ALA A 319 12.71 -1.08 2.66
CA ALA A 319 14.07 -0.55 2.58
C ALA A 319 14.76 -0.95 1.27
N ALA A 320 14.69 -2.24 0.93
CA ALA A 320 15.28 -2.77 -0.29
C ALA A 320 14.64 -2.13 -1.54
N LEU A 321 13.32 -2.03 -1.59
CA LEU A 321 12.60 -1.39 -2.70
C LEU A 321 12.95 0.08 -2.85
N TYR A 322 12.98 0.84 -1.74
CA TYR A 322 13.37 2.25 -1.77
C TYR A 322 14.81 2.45 -2.24
N VAL A 323 15.77 1.69 -1.71
CA VAL A 323 17.15 1.77 -2.18
C VAL A 323 17.24 1.37 -3.66
N TRP A 324 16.47 0.37 -4.07
CA TRP A 324 16.41 -0.06 -5.46
C TRP A 324 15.86 1.03 -6.39
N THR A 325 14.84 1.81 -6.00
CA THR A 325 14.34 2.90 -6.86
C THR A 325 15.40 3.97 -7.14
N LEU A 326 16.34 4.17 -6.21
CA LEU A 326 17.44 5.11 -6.35
C LEU A 326 18.66 4.54 -7.09
N VAL A 327 18.95 3.25 -6.88
CA VAL A 327 20.17 2.60 -7.39
C VAL A 327 19.95 1.96 -8.76
N ALA A 328 18.76 1.45 -9.06
CA ALA A 328 18.47 0.76 -10.32
C ALA A 328 18.78 1.60 -11.58
N PRO A 329 18.47 2.92 -11.63
CA PRO A 329 18.84 3.77 -12.77
C PRO A 329 20.35 3.87 -13.01
N LEU A 330 21.17 3.67 -11.97
CA LEU A 330 22.63 3.73 -12.08
C LEU A 330 23.24 2.41 -12.56
N ILE A 331 22.64 1.27 -12.18
CA ILE A 331 23.12 -0.07 -12.55
C ILE A 331 22.65 -0.44 -13.97
N MET A 332 21.46 0.01 -14.37
CA MET A 332 20.84 -0.32 -15.64
C MET A 332 20.45 0.94 -16.43
N PRO A 333 21.42 1.75 -16.88
CA PRO A 333 21.14 3.03 -17.55
C PRO A 333 20.33 2.88 -18.84
N ASP A 334 20.38 1.73 -19.50
CA ASP A 334 19.67 1.44 -20.76
C ASP A 334 18.20 1.04 -20.56
N ARG A 335 17.72 0.95 -19.32
CA ARG A 335 16.33 0.59 -19.00
C ARG A 335 15.58 1.83 -18.53
N GLU A 336 14.51 2.20 -19.24
CA GLU A 336 13.60 3.24 -18.74
C GLU A 336 12.87 2.72 -17.49
N PHE A 337 13.18 3.29 -16.34
CA PHE A 337 12.51 3.01 -15.06
C PHE A 337 11.23 3.81 -14.86
#